data_AF-A0A9W9D394-F1
#
_entry.id   AF-A0A9W9D394-F1
#
_cell.length_a   1.000
_cell.length_b   1.000
_cell.length_c   1.000
_cell.angle_alpha   90.00
_cell.angle_beta   90.00
_cell.angle_gamma   90.00
#
_symmetry.space_group_name_H-M   'P 1'
#
loop_
_entity.id
_entity.type
_entity.pdbx_description
1 polymer ?
#
loop_
_entity_poly.entity_id
_entity_poly.type
_entity_poly.pdbx_seq_one_letter_code
_entity_poly.pdbx_strand_id
1 'polypeptide(L)'
;MLSNIILVLSAASVALAFPYPLGSSNPLALRPRVDATNIVCTDANAAIDEHNKNVALLAICGGISGAITKCQGNPTSTTGQSGDAKFTLNPTVSGATINISKGRWEQCIKSAEAVCPGGQAYTATCPLGSSSGDTDFALTKQ
;
A
#
# COMPACT_ATOMS: atom_id res chain seq x y z
N MET A 1 45.22 -72.84 -25.83
CA MET A 1 45.04 -72.38 -24.44
C MET A 1 43.95 -71.33 -24.44
N LEU A 2 42.93 -71.54 -23.60
CA LEU A 2 41.69 -70.76 -23.53
C LEU A 2 41.97 -69.30 -23.10
N SER A 3 41.29 -68.34 -23.72
CA SER A 3 41.12 -67.01 -23.10
C SER A 3 39.72 -66.48 -23.40
N ASN A 4 38.90 -66.49 -22.34
CA ASN A 4 37.59 -65.87 -22.26
C ASN A 4 37.75 -64.35 -22.24
N ILE A 5 37.06 -63.64 -23.13
CA ILE A 5 36.77 -62.22 -22.93
C ILE A 5 35.26 -62.01 -23.14
N ILE A 6 34.60 -61.75 -22.02
CA ILE A 6 33.20 -61.36 -21.89
C ILE A 6 33.12 -59.89 -22.33
N LEU A 7 32.37 -59.59 -23.39
CA LEU A 7 32.04 -58.21 -23.76
C LEU A 7 30.65 -57.86 -23.21
N VAL A 8 30.62 -56.93 -22.26
CA VAL A 8 29.43 -56.41 -21.60
C VAL A 8 28.70 -55.48 -22.58
N LEU A 9 27.45 -55.79 -22.96
CA LEU A 9 26.58 -54.86 -23.70
C LEU A 9 26.13 -53.73 -22.77
N SER A 10 26.56 -52.50 -23.04
CA SER A 10 26.04 -51.29 -22.41
C SER A 10 24.66 -50.95 -22.99
N ALA A 11 23.62 -50.96 -22.16
CA ALA A 11 22.31 -50.42 -22.52
C ALA A 11 22.37 -48.90 -22.62
N ALA A 12 22.09 -48.35 -23.81
CA ALA A 12 21.92 -46.91 -24.01
C ALA A 12 20.52 -46.50 -23.50
N SER A 13 20.48 -45.79 -22.38
CA SER A 13 19.26 -45.17 -21.87
C SER A 13 18.86 -43.99 -22.76
N VAL A 14 17.75 -44.12 -23.50
CA VAL A 14 17.13 -43.01 -24.23
C VAL A 14 16.38 -42.14 -23.21
N ALA A 15 16.93 -40.97 -22.89
CA ALA A 15 16.23 -39.96 -22.11
C ALA A 15 15.16 -39.28 -22.99
N LEU A 16 13.89 -39.60 -22.74
CA LEU A 16 12.76 -38.88 -23.33
C LEU A 16 12.66 -37.50 -22.66
N ALA A 17 13.09 -36.46 -23.38
CA ALA A 17 12.84 -35.08 -23.00
C ALA A 17 11.34 -34.79 -23.16
N PHE A 18 10.58 -34.86 -22.07
CA PHE A 18 9.23 -34.33 -22.02
C PHE A 18 9.31 -32.80 -22.10
N PRO A 19 8.66 -32.13 -23.06
CA PRO A 19 8.50 -30.69 -23.02
C PRO A 19 7.54 -30.36 -21.88
N TYR A 20 8.08 -30.03 -20.71
CA TYR A 20 7.29 -29.35 -19.69
C TYR A 20 6.81 -28.03 -20.29
N PRO A 21 5.50 -27.73 -20.28
CA PRO A 21 5.06 -26.40 -20.64
C PRO A 21 5.72 -25.42 -19.67
N LEU A 22 6.54 -24.51 -20.20
CA LEU A 22 7.00 -23.33 -19.49
C LEU A 22 5.74 -22.64 -18.98
N GLY A 23 5.53 -22.69 -17.66
CA GLY A 23 4.44 -21.99 -17.01
C GLY A 23 4.50 -20.53 -17.41
N SER A 24 3.49 -20.08 -18.15
CA SER A 24 3.25 -18.66 -18.38
C SER A 24 3.03 -18.04 -17.01
N SER A 25 4.05 -17.36 -16.48
CA SER A 25 3.89 -16.42 -15.40
C SER A 25 3.04 -15.28 -15.96
N ASN A 26 1.71 -15.40 -15.77
CA ASN A 26 0.84 -14.23 -15.84
C ASN A 26 1.50 -13.17 -14.96
N PRO A 27 1.93 -12.01 -15.50
CA PRO A 27 2.25 -10.91 -14.62
C PRO A 27 0.96 -10.66 -13.86
N LEU A 28 0.99 -10.90 -12.54
CA LEU A 28 -0.01 -10.36 -11.64
C LEU A 28 -0.18 -8.91 -12.07
N ALA A 29 -1.31 -8.58 -12.68
CA ALA A 29 -1.60 -7.21 -13.07
C ALA A 29 -1.66 -6.42 -11.77
N LEU A 30 -0.52 -5.85 -11.37
CA LEU A 30 -0.39 -5.01 -10.20
C LEU A 30 -1.38 -3.87 -10.43
N ARG A 31 -2.49 -3.87 -9.68
CA ARG A 31 -3.42 -2.74 -9.71
C ARG A 31 -2.58 -1.48 -9.47
N PRO A 32 -2.69 -0.44 -10.31
CA PRO A 32 -1.93 0.78 -10.13
C PRO A 32 -2.12 1.26 -8.68
N ARG A 33 -1.02 1.42 -7.95
CA ARG A 33 -1.06 2.10 -6.66
C ARG A 33 -1.50 3.54 -6.96
N VAL A 34 -2.47 4.03 -6.20
CA VAL A 34 -3.05 5.34 -6.43
C VAL A 34 -2.37 6.33 -5.49
N ASP A 35 -1.70 7.30 -6.07
CA ASP A 35 -1.02 8.37 -5.36
C ASP A 35 -1.99 9.50 -4.98
N ALA A 36 -1.62 10.26 -3.95
CA ALA A 36 -2.34 11.46 -3.59
C ALA A 36 -2.20 12.55 -4.65
N THR A 37 -3.21 13.39 -4.74
CA THR A 37 -3.30 14.53 -5.67
C THR A 37 -3.56 15.81 -4.88
N ASN A 38 -3.52 16.97 -5.53
CA ASN A 38 -3.76 18.28 -4.89
C ASN A 38 -2.92 18.52 -3.63
N ILE A 39 -1.67 18.02 -3.64
CA ILE A 39 -0.78 18.10 -2.48
C ILE A 39 -0.31 19.55 -2.31
N VAL A 40 -0.54 20.11 -1.14
CA VAL A 40 -0.10 21.45 -0.75
C VAL A 40 0.58 21.36 0.61
N CYS A 41 1.85 21.73 0.67
CA CYS A 41 2.56 21.85 1.94
C CYS A 41 2.12 23.15 2.62
N THR A 42 1.41 23.04 3.74
CA THR A 42 0.75 24.16 4.43
C THR A 42 1.63 24.79 5.49
N ASP A 43 2.58 24.04 6.06
CA ASP A 43 3.59 24.58 6.96
C ASP A 43 4.90 23.80 6.83
N ALA A 44 5.90 24.46 6.25
CA ALA A 44 7.24 23.92 6.04
C ALA A 44 8.04 23.72 7.33
N ASN A 45 7.65 24.41 8.42
CA ASN A 45 8.34 24.42 9.70
C ASN A 45 7.60 23.64 10.79
N ALA A 46 6.53 22.93 10.42
CA ALA A 46 5.73 22.17 11.37
C ALA A 46 6.60 21.19 12.16
N ALA A 47 7.63 20.59 11.56
CA ALA A 47 8.56 19.69 12.25
C ALA A 47 7.82 18.63 13.10
N ILE A 48 6.82 17.98 12.48
CA ILE A 48 6.00 16.94 13.09
C ILE A 48 6.86 15.69 13.25
N ASP A 49 6.83 15.08 14.44
CA ASP A 49 7.61 13.89 14.72
C ASP A 49 7.15 12.68 13.88
N GLU A 50 8.13 11.95 13.33
CA GLU A 50 7.88 10.82 12.42
C GLU A 50 7.17 9.65 13.12
N HIS A 51 7.50 9.39 14.39
CA HIS A 51 6.86 8.33 15.15
C HIS A 51 5.39 8.69 15.42
N ASN A 52 5.13 9.90 15.88
CA ASN A 52 3.79 10.43 16.10
C ASN A 52 2.94 10.36 14.83
N LYS A 53 3.49 10.78 13.69
CA LYS A 53 2.82 10.71 12.40
C LYS A 53 2.46 9.28 11.98
N ASN A 54 3.37 8.32 12.16
CA ASN A 54 3.11 6.92 11.83
C ASN A 54 2.03 6.28 12.73
N VAL A 55 1.99 6.65 14.01
CA VAL A 55 0.91 6.21 14.91
C VAL A 55 -0.42 6.89 14.54
N ALA A 56 -0.41 8.20 14.26
CA ALA A 56 -1.59 8.95 13.84
C ALA A 56 -2.18 8.41 12.52
N LEU A 57 -1.32 8.06 11.56
CA LEU A 57 -1.70 7.40 10.30
C LEU A 57 -2.53 6.15 10.55
N LEU A 58 -2.11 5.32 11.52
CA LEU A 58 -2.77 4.06 11.84
C LEU A 58 -4.01 4.23 12.73
N ALA A 59 -4.18 5.37 13.38
CA ALA A 59 -5.26 5.63 14.32
C ALA A 59 -6.60 6.00 13.65
N ILE A 60 -6.63 6.28 12.34
CA ILE A 60 -7.87 6.61 11.63
C ILE A 60 -8.90 5.46 11.72
N CYS A 61 -10.19 5.81 11.62
CA CYS A 61 -11.30 4.87 11.62
C CYS A 61 -11.34 3.95 12.86
N GLY A 62 -10.86 4.44 14.01
CA GLY A 62 -10.77 3.68 15.26
C GLY A 62 -9.57 2.71 15.32
N GLY A 63 -8.64 2.83 14.38
CA GLY A 63 -7.47 1.96 14.27
C GLY A 63 -7.54 1.09 13.01
N ILE A 64 -6.85 1.51 11.95
CA ILE A 64 -6.64 0.70 10.73
C ILE A 64 -5.41 -0.22 10.84
N SER A 65 -4.98 -0.49 12.08
CA SER A 65 -3.96 -1.47 12.43
C SER A 65 -4.62 -2.70 13.07
N GLY A 66 -4.40 -3.90 12.51
CA GLY A 66 -4.91 -5.15 13.07
C GLY A 66 -6.03 -5.77 12.23
N ALA A 67 -7.13 -6.19 12.88
CA ALA A 67 -8.25 -6.87 12.22
C ALA A 67 -9.02 -5.98 11.22
N ILE A 68 -8.98 -4.66 11.42
CA ILE A 68 -9.58 -3.67 10.53
C ILE A 68 -8.54 -3.25 9.50
N THR A 69 -8.71 -3.68 8.25
CA THR A 69 -7.82 -3.36 7.13
C THR A 69 -8.39 -2.29 6.19
N LYS A 70 -9.60 -1.79 6.47
CA LYS A 70 -10.22 -0.65 5.81
C LYS A 70 -11.16 0.12 6.74
N CYS A 71 -11.34 1.41 6.45
CA CYS A 71 -12.48 2.16 6.96
C CYS A 71 -13.78 1.52 6.43
N GLN A 72 -14.66 1.09 7.33
CA GLN A 72 -15.83 0.25 6.99
C GLN A 72 -17.03 1.04 6.42
N GLY A 73 -16.81 2.19 5.79
CA GLY A 73 -17.89 3.00 5.23
C GLY A 73 -18.80 3.64 6.28
N ASN A 74 -18.34 3.79 7.52
CA ASN A 74 -19.12 4.33 8.64
C ASN A 74 -18.27 5.24 9.54
N PRO A 75 -17.47 6.14 8.94
CA PRO A 75 -17.80 7.54 9.25
C PRO A 75 -17.72 8.49 8.03
N THR A 76 -18.42 9.63 8.11
CA THR A 76 -18.34 10.76 7.15
C THR A 76 -17.13 11.66 7.40
N SER A 77 -16.41 11.44 8.50
CA SER A 77 -15.14 12.08 8.82
C SER A 77 -14.37 11.18 9.78
N THR A 78 -13.05 11.16 9.70
CA THR A 78 -12.24 10.49 10.73
C THR A 78 -11.01 11.29 11.04
N THR A 79 -10.55 11.14 12.27
CA THR A 79 -9.25 11.64 12.71
C THR A 79 -8.37 10.50 13.20
N GLY A 80 -7.07 10.63 12.99
CA GLY A 80 -6.05 9.83 13.65
C GLY A 80 -5.05 10.79 14.28
N GLN A 81 -4.76 10.63 15.57
CA GLN A 81 -3.92 11.58 16.30
C GLN A 81 -2.98 10.82 17.23
N SER A 82 -1.74 11.29 17.30
CA SER A 82 -0.73 10.84 18.25
C SER A 82 0.28 11.96 18.46
N GLY A 83 0.60 12.28 19.71
CA GLY A 83 1.53 13.37 20.04
C GLY A 83 1.19 14.66 19.30
N ASP A 84 2.15 15.17 18.52
CA ASP A 84 2.03 16.40 17.74
C ASP A 84 1.44 16.20 16.33
N ALA A 85 1.11 14.97 15.92
CA ALA A 85 0.59 14.67 14.60
C ALA A 85 -0.92 14.42 14.62
N LYS A 86 -1.66 15.08 13.73
CA LYS A 86 -3.09 14.80 13.50
C LYS A 86 -3.41 14.72 12.01
N PHE A 87 -3.96 13.58 11.62
CA PHE A 87 -4.64 13.39 10.34
C PHE A 87 -6.14 13.66 10.51
N THR A 88 -6.72 14.40 9.58
CA THR A 88 -8.18 14.57 9.44
C THR A 88 -8.58 14.22 8.02
N LEU A 89 -9.61 13.38 7.83
CA LEU A 89 -10.07 12.91 6.53
C LEU A 89 -11.55 13.23 6.36
N ASN A 90 -11.94 13.68 5.17
CA ASN A 90 -13.32 13.93 4.79
C ASN A 90 -13.57 13.49 3.33
N PRO A 91 -14.71 12.85 3.02
CA PRO A 91 -15.12 12.62 1.64
C PRO A 91 -15.29 13.95 0.89
N THR A 92 -14.85 13.95 -0.37
CA THR A 92 -15.05 15.08 -1.30
C THR A 92 -16.53 15.23 -1.72
N VAL A 93 -17.28 14.13 -1.70
CA VAL A 93 -18.70 14.10 -2.05
C VAL A 93 -19.54 14.16 -0.78
N SER A 94 -20.43 15.15 -0.69
CA SER A 94 -21.35 15.29 0.43
C SER A 94 -22.24 14.05 0.59
N GLY A 95 -22.39 13.57 1.83
CA GLY A 95 -23.15 12.37 2.16
C GLY A 95 -22.42 11.04 1.89
N ALA A 96 -21.23 11.05 1.28
CA ALA A 96 -20.39 9.87 1.19
C ALA A 96 -19.75 9.53 2.54
N THR A 97 -19.23 8.30 2.65
CA THR A 97 -18.56 7.80 3.85
C THR A 97 -17.16 7.33 3.50
N ILE A 98 -16.25 7.34 4.46
CA ILE A 98 -14.85 6.96 4.22
C ILE A 98 -14.75 5.44 4.08
N ASN A 99 -14.18 4.99 2.96
CA ASN A 99 -14.07 3.58 2.56
C ASN A 99 -12.66 3.26 2.00
N ILE A 100 -11.63 3.82 2.64
CA ILE A 100 -10.24 3.64 2.25
C ILE A 100 -9.61 2.41 2.91
N SER A 101 -8.84 1.62 2.16
CA SER A 101 -8.05 0.51 2.69
C SER A 101 -6.70 0.98 3.25
N LYS A 102 -6.11 0.22 4.17
CA LYS A 102 -4.81 0.52 4.78
C LYS A 102 -3.73 0.79 3.72
N GLY A 103 -3.55 -0.14 2.79
CA GLY A 103 -2.50 -0.02 1.78
C GLY A 103 -2.70 1.15 0.81
N ARG A 104 -3.95 1.59 0.57
CA ARG A 104 -4.23 2.79 -0.22
C ARG A 104 -3.89 4.05 0.57
N TRP A 105 -4.30 4.08 1.84
CA TRP A 105 -4.02 5.19 2.73
C TRP A 105 -2.51 5.44 2.91
N GLU A 106 -1.76 4.37 3.19
CA GLU A 106 -0.29 4.42 3.31
C GLU A 106 0.38 4.93 2.02
N GLN A 107 -0.14 4.55 0.85
CA GLN A 107 0.39 5.05 -0.42
C GLN A 107 0.10 6.54 -0.64
N CYS A 108 -1.11 7.00 -0.33
CA CYS A 108 -1.48 8.41 -0.42
C CYS A 108 -0.60 9.28 0.50
N ILE A 109 -0.32 8.80 1.72
CA ILE A 109 0.61 9.50 2.62
C ILE A 109 2.03 9.50 2.07
N LYS A 110 2.53 8.34 1.63
CA LYS A 110 3.88 8.24 1.07
C LYS A 110 4.09 9.19 -0.11
N SER A 111 3.11 9.32 -0.99
CA SER A 111 3.16 10.24 -2.13
C SER A 111 3.04 11.71 -1.72
N ALA A 112 2.20 12.03 -0.73
CA ALA A 112 2.14 13.38 -0.15
C ALA A 112 3.48 13.80 0.47
N GLU A 113 4.13 12.89 1.21
CA GLU A 113 5.41 13.15 1.88
C GLU A 113 6.61 13.20 0.93
N ALA A 114 6.50 12.61 -0.25
CA ALA A 114 7.47 12.81 -1.31
C ALA A 114 7.48 14.28 -1.80
N VAL A 115 6.35 14.98 -1.68
CA VAL A 115 6.21 16.40 -2.03
C VAL A 115 6.47 17.32 -0.82
N CYS A 116 6.00 16.93 0.37
CA CYS A 116 6.15 17.68 1.62
C CYS A 116 7.02 16.91 2.64
N PRO A 117 8.35 16.84 2.42
CA PRO A 117 9.24 16.01 3.24
C PRO A 117 9.54 16.64 4.60
N GLY A 118 10.03 15.84 5.55
CA GLY A 118 10.63 16.36 6.79
C GLY A 118 9.63 16.83 7.85
N GLY A 119 8.46 16.18 7.95
CA GLY A 119 7.47 16.49 8.99
C GLY A 119 6.70 17.78 8.74
N GLN A 120 6.58 18.20 7.49
CA GLN A 120 5.77 19.35 7.08
C GLN A 120 4.28 19.06 7.25
N ALA A 121 3.50 20.08 7.60
CA ALA A 121 2.04 19.99 7.51
C ALA A 121 1.62 20.09 6.05
N TYR A 122 0.55 19.40 5.67
CA TYR A 122 0.06 19.42 4.30
C TYR A 122 -1.43 19.08 4.19
N THR A 123 -2.01 19.41 3.05
CA THR A 123 -3.32 18.92 2.59
C THR A 123 -3.14 18.14 1.30
N ALA A 124 -3.96 17.13 1.06
CA ALA A 124 -3.98 16.37 -0.18
C ALA A 124 -5.32 15.64 -0.37
N THR A 125 -5.53 15.10 -1.58
CA THR A 125 -6.70 14.30 -1.93
C THR A 125 -6.24 12.87 -2.24
N CYS A 126 -6.79 11.89 -1.54
CA CYS A 126 -6.55 10.47 -1.79
C CYS A 126 -7.66 9.88 -2.67
N PRO A 127 -7.37 9.46 -3.92
CA PRO A 127 -8.41 9.05 -4.83
C PRO A 127 -9.05 7.70 -4.46
N LEU A 128 -10.36 7.60 -4.70
CA LEU A 128 -11.18 6.42 -4.38
C LEU A 128 -11.11 6.01 -2.90
N GLY A 129 -11.01 7.00 -2.00
CA GLY A 129 -10.97 6.79 -0.55
C GLY A 129 -12.34 6.79 0.13
N SER A 130 -13.42 7.04 -0.61
CA SER A 130 -14.78 7.18 -0.10
C SER A 130 -15.76 6.22 -0.78
N SER A 131 -16.97 6.06 -0.23
CA SER A 131 -18.06 5.27 -0.82
C SER A 131 -18.54 5.85 -2.14
N SER A 132 -18.37 7.16 -2.33
CA SER A 132 -18.45 7.86 -3.60
C SER A 132 -17.36 8.93 -3.63
N GLY A 133 -16.63 9.03 -4.74
CA GLY A 133 -15.55 9.99 -4.94
C GLY A 133 -14.29 9.73 -4.11
N ASP A 134 -13.55 10.81 -3.89
CA ASP A 134 -12.24 10.81 -3.25
C ASP A 134 -12.32 11.24 -1.79
N THR A 135 -11.20 11.17 -1.08
CA THR A 135 -11.09 11.61 0.32
C THR A 135 -10.03 12.69 0.44
N ASP A 136 -10.44 13.89 0.84
CA ASP A 136 -9.51 14.93 1.23
C ASP A 136 -8.95 14.63 2.61
N PHE A 137 -7.69 14.96 2.81
CA PHE A 137 -7.01 14.80 4.08
C PHE A 137 -6.02 15.91 4.37
N ALA A 138 -5.81 16.16 5.66
CA ALA A 138 -4.84 17.11 6.17
C ALA A 138 -3.98 16.46 7.26
N LEU A 139 -2.67 16.71 7.21
CA LEU A 139 -1.75 16.54 8.33
C LEU A 139 -1.48 17.91 8.95
N THR A 140 -1.78 18.06 10.23
CA THR A 140 -1.53 19.29 10.99
C THR A 140 -0.74 19.00 12.25
N LYS A 141 0.10 19.96 12.67
CA LYS A 141 0.67 19.94 14.02
C LYS A 141 -0.40 20.24 15.06
N GLN A 142 -0.33 19.61 16.24
CA GLN A 142 -1.17 19.92 17.40
C GLN A 142 -0.42 20.73 18.46
#